data_AF-A0A434TAQ2-F1
#
_entry.id   AF-A0A434TAQ2-F1
#
_cell.length_a   1.000
_cell.length_b   1.000
_cell.length_c   1.000
_cell.angle_alpha   90.00
_cell.angle_beta   90.00
_cell.angle_gamma   90.00
#
_symmetry.space_group_name_H-M   'P 1'
#
loop_
_entity.id
_entity.type
_entity.pdbx_description
1 polymer ?
#
loop_
_entity_poly.entity_id
_entity_poly.type
_entity_poly.pdbx_seq_one_letter_code
_entity_poly.pdbx_strand_id
1 'polypeptide(L)'
;ALKEGDVRLTMGGEPTFVSIDDFESAEWNTAAVGPTKRGKADELIRRLRERFAPGGFLHYGQGKWYPGESLPRWTFSLYWRTDGQPVWSDPSLIAREKSSVAVGPEQAESLLTAIAGELGIDEAMVSEAYE
;
A
#
# COMPACT_ATOMS: atom_id res chain seq x y z
N ALA A 1 24.86 30.24 -23.10
CA ALA A 1 23.72 29.31 -23.27
C ALA A 1 23.28 28.66 -21.94
N LEU A 2 23.73 27.47 -21.54
CA LEU A 2 23.18 26.76 -20.36
C LEU A 2 23.34 27.50 -19.02
N LYS A 3 24.50 28.14 -18.78
CA LYS A 3 24.74 29.00 -17.60
C LYS A 3 23.88 30.28 -17.60
N GLU A 4 23.66 30.88 -18.77
CA GLU A 4 22.82 32.09 -18.90
C GLU A 4 21.33 31.78 -18.74
N GLY A 5 20.91 30.54 -19.04
CA GLY A 5 19.55 30.07 -18.85
C GLY A 5 19.26 29.44 -17.48
N ASP A 6 20.19 29.51 -16.52
CA ASP A 6 20.12 28.83 -15.20
C ASP A 6 19.65 27.37 -15.28
N VAL A 7 20.16 26.62 -16.25
CA VAL A 7 19.79 25.20 -16.42
C VAL A 7 20.53 24.37 -15.36
N ARG A 8 19.77 23.74 -14.47
CA ARG A 8 20.30 22.87 -13.40
C ARG A 8 20.00 21.41 -13.68
N LEU A 9 21.01 20.57 -13.50
CA LEU A 9 20.86 19.11 -13.56
C LEU A 9 20.46 18.60 -12.18
N THR A 10 19.29 17.99 -12.09
CA THR A 10 18.90 17.17 -10.93
C THR A 10 18.93 15.71 -11.35
N MET A 11 19.82 14.93 -10.76
CA MET A 11 19.81 13.47 -10.89
C MET A 11 18.97 12.91 -9.75
N GLY A 12 17.74 12.50 -10.06
CA GLY A 12 16.92 11.71 -9.14
C GLY A 12 17.39 10.26 -9.18
N GLY A 13 17.61 9.65 -8.01
CA GLY A 13 17.71 8.20 -7.90
C GLY A 13 16.33 7.66 -7.51
N GLU A 14 15.88 6.60 -8.16
CA GLU A 14 14.82 5.73 -7.63
C GLU A 14 15.52 4.60 -6.86
N PRO A 15 15.81 4.77 -5.55
CA PRO A 15 16.49 3.74 -4.80
C PRO A 15 15.64 2.48 -4.75
N THR A 16 16.20 1.36 -5.20
CA THR A 16 15.53 0.06 -5.18
C THR A 16 15.96 -0.71 -3.95
N PHE A 17 14.99 -1.18 -3.18
CA PHE A 17 15.23 -2.18 -2.15
C PHE A 17 15.27 -3.58 -2.77
N VAL A 18 16.34 -4.33 -2.51
CA VAL A 18 16.48 -5.74 -2.85
C VAL A 18 16.81 -6.50 -1.57
N SER A 19 16.11 -7.61 -1.32
CA SER A 19 16.33 -8.42 -0.12
C SER A 19 17.73 -9.04 -0.14
N ILE A 20 18.53 -8.85 0.91
CA ILE A 20 19.84 -9.48 1.03
C ILE A 20 19.77 -11.00 1.20
N ASP A 21 18.67 -11.49 1.78
CA ASP A 21 18.50 -12.92 2.11
C ASP A 21 18.22 -13.78 0.88
N ASP A 22 17.74 -13.17 -0.21
CA ASP A 22 17.29 -13.88 -1.42
C ASP A 22 17.26 -12.93 -2.63
N PHE A 23 18.38 -12.27 -2.91
CA PHE A 23 18.45 -11.25 -3.97
C PHE A 23 18.39 -11.84 -5.39
N GLU A 24 18.61 -13.15 -5.55
CA GLU A 24 18.62 -13.85 -6.84
C GLU A 24 17.23 -14.31 -7.29
N SER A 25 16.24 -14.35 -6.39
CA SER A 25 14.93 -14.88 -6.76
C SER A 25 14.19 -13.98 -7.74
N ALA A 26 13.22 -14.59 -8.44
CA ALA A 26 12.48 -13.94 -9.49
C ALA A 26 11.78 -12.66 -8.99
N GLU A 27 11.25 -12.65 -7.77
CA GLU A 27 10.54 -11.48 -7.22
C GLU A 27 11.42 -10.23 -7.05
N TRP A 28 12.74 -10.38 -7.04
CA TRP A 28 13.69 -9.26 -6.96
C TRP A 28 14.35 -8.90 -8.29
N ASN A 29 14.19 -9.74 -9.33
CA ASN A 29 14.85 -9.56 -10.62
C ASN A 29 13.86 -9.35 -11.77
N THR A 30 12.86 -10.21 -11.91
CA THR A 30 12.01 -10.27 -13.12
C THR A 30 10.52 -10.27 -12.81
N ALA A 31 10.08 -10.96 -11.76
CA ALA A 31 8.68 -11.08 -11.39
C ALA A 31 8.18 -9.82 -10.68
N ALA A 32 6.98 -9.38 -11.08
CA ALA A 32 6.31 -8.22 -10.50
C ALA A 32 5.89 -8.46 -9.03
N VAL A 33 5.51 -9.70 -8.72
CA VAL A 33 5.04 -10.14 -7.40
C VAL A 33 5.86 -11.33 -6.91
N GLY A 34 5.76 -11.59 -5.62
CA GLY A 34 6.35 -12.77 -5.01
C GLY A 34 5.93 -12.93 -3.55
N PRO A 35 6.30 -14.06 -2.94
CA PRO A 35 5.83 -14.44 -1.61
C PRO A 35 6.35 -13.53 -0.48
N THR A 36 7.49 -12.87 -0.66
CA THR A 36 8.13 -12.08 0.41
C THR A 36 8.10 -10.58 0.15
N LYS A 37 8.09 -10.16 -1.12
CA LYS A 37 8.25 -8.76 -1.55
C LYS A 37 7.26 -7.82 -0.89
N ARG A 38 5.97 -8.17 -0.91
CA ARG A 38 4.90 -7.33 -0.36
C ARG A 38 5.00 -7.19 1.17
N GLY A 39 5.36 -8.27 1.85
CA GLY A 39 5.62 -8.25 3.31
C GLY A 39 6.84 -7.42 3.69
N LYS A 40 7.96 -7.54 2.96
CA LYS A 40 9.16 -6.71 3.17
C LYS A 40 8.90 -5.23 2.85
N ALA A 41 8.05 -4.94 1.87
CA ALA A 41 7.61 -3.57 1.58
C ALA A 41 6.77 -2.97 2.71
N ASP A 42 5.87 -3.74 3.35
CA ASP A 42 5.08 -3.30 4.52
C ASP A 42 6.00 -2.95 5.70
N GLU A 43 7.01 -3.78 5.95
CA GLU A 43 7.99 -3.51 7.00
C GLU A 43 8.80 -2.24 6.70
N LEU A 44 9.31 -2.11 5.47
CA LEU A 44 10.10 -0.95 5.06
C LEU A 44 9.29 0.35 5.20
N ILE A 45 8.07 0.41 4.67
CA ILE A 45 7.29 1.65 4.70
C ILE A 45 6.91 2.07 6.13
N ARG A 46 6.73 1.11 7.04
CA ARG A 46 6.47 1.41 8.45
C ARG A 46 7.71 1.94 9.16
N ARG A 47 8.90 1.40 8.89
CA ARG A 47 10.16 1.95 9.37
C ARG A 47 10.40 3.37 8.82
N LEU A 48 10.07 3.61 7.54
CA LEU A 48 10.13 4.94 6.95
C LEU A 48 9.15 5.90 7.61
N ARG A 49 7.92 5.47 7.90
CA ARG A 49 6.93 6.26 8.65
C ARG A 49 7.46 6.66 10.02
N GLU A 50 7.97 5.71 10.78
CA GLU A 50 8.55 5.99 12.12
C GLU A 50 9.71 6.98 12.05
N ARG A 51 10.54 6.89 11.01
CA ARG A 51 11.73 7.73 10.88
C ARG A 51 11.44 9.13 10.34
N PHE A 52 10.56 9.26 9.36
CA PHE A 52 10.41 10.48 8.56
C PHE A 52 9.03 11.14 8.69
N ALA A 53 8.02 10.37 9.09
CA ALA A 53 6.62 10.82 9.11
C ALA A 53 5.84 10.29 10.34
N PRO A 54 6.24 10.62 11.58
CA PRO A 54 5.40 10.34 12.75
C PRO A 54 4.00 10.95 12.57
N GLY A 55 2.95 10.16 12.82
CA GLY A 55 1.56 10.59 12.54
C GLY A 55 1.17 10.60 11.05
N GLY A 56 2.06 10.16 10.16
CA GLY A 56 1.79 10.00 8.73
C GLY A 56 0.79 8.88 8.44
N PHE A 57 0.08 9.04 7.33
CA PHE A 57 -0.91 8.09 6.83
C PHE A 57 -0.26 7.13 5.83
N LEU A 58 -0.46 5.83 6.05
CA LEU A 58 -0.07 4.79 5.10
C LEU A 58 -1.28 4.45 4.23
N HIS A 59 -1.08 4.47 2.92
CA HIS A 59 -2.09 4.10 1.94
C HIS A 59 -1.64 2.90 1.13
N TYR A 60 -2.50 1.88 1.06
CA TYR A 60 -2.28 0.63 0.34
C TYR A 60 -3.22 0.64 -0.85
N GLY A 61 -2.66 0.72 -2.06
CA GLY A 61 -3.47 0.94 -3.24
C GLY A 61 -2.92 0.25 -4.48
N GLN A 62 -3.61 0.53 -5.58
CA GLN A 62 -3.20 0.13 -6.91
C GLN A 62 -2.13 1.08 -7.43
N GLY A 63 -1.07 0.49 -7.97
CA GLY A 63 0.02 1.15 -8.67
C GLY A 63 -0.19 1.13 -10.18
N LYS A 64 0.92 1.21 -10.89
CA LYS A 64 0.92 1.22 -12.36
C LYS A 64 0.39 -0.11 -12.91
N TRP A 65 -0.45 -0.01 -13.93
CA TRP A 65 -0.90 -1.14 -14.74
C TRP A 65 -0.06 -1.20 -16.02
N TYR A 66 0.70 -2.28 -16.21
CA TYR A 66 1.47 -2.48 -17.43
C TYR A 66 0.64 -3.24 -18.49
N PRO A 67 0.77 -2.92 -19.79
CA PRO A 67 0.11 -3.68 -20.85
C PRO A 67 0.43 -5.18 -20.74
N GLY A 68 -0.61 -6.02 -20.79
CA GLY A 68 -0.49 -7.47 -20.71
C GLY A 68 -0.59 -8.07 -19.30
N GLU A 69 -0.58 -7.26 -18.23
CA GLU A 69 -0.85 -7.74 -16.87
C GLU A 69 -2.38 -7.80 -16.62
N SER A 70 -2.88 -8.84 -15.96
CA SER A 70 -4.31 -9.03 -15.67
C SER A 70 -4.85 -8.09 -14.59
N LEU A 71 -3.98 -7.67 -13.66
CA LEU A 71 -4.30 -6.78 -12.54
C LEU A 71 -3.22 -5.69 -12.44
N PRO A 72 -3.56 -4.50 -11.92
CA PRO A 72 -2.57 -3.47 -11.63
C PRO A 72 -1.60 -3.95 -10.55
N ARG A 73 -0.36 -3.45 -10.58
CA ARG A 73 0.59 -3.69 -9.48
C ARG A 73 0.08 -3.04 -8.19
N TRP A 74 0.61 -3.44 -7.05
CA TRP A 74 0.34 -2.76 -5.78
C TRP A 74 1.31 -1.61 -5.55
N THR A 75 0.92 -0.64 -4.73
CA THR A 75 1.78 0.46 -4.28
C THR A 75 1.44 0.83 -2.85
N PHE A 76 2.47 1.02 -2.03
CA PHE A 76 2.34 1.56 -0.69
C PHE A 76 2.83 3.01 -0.69
N SER A 77 1.99 3.93 -0.22
CA SER A 77 2.29 5.36 -0.16
C SER A 77 2.30 5.84 1.28
N LEU A 78 3.19 6.78 1.59
CA LEU A 78 3.30 7.41 2.90
C LEU A 78 3.10 8.92 2.73
N TYR A 79 2.07 9.45 3.38
CA TYR A 79 1.71 10.86 3.34
C TYR A 79 1.84 11.49 4.72
N TRP A 80 2.38 12.70 4.79
CA TRP A 80 2.47 13.46 6.02
C TRP A 80 2.33 14.95 5.75
N ARG A 81 1.98 15.70 6.80
CA ARG A 81 1.86 17.15 6.72
C ARG A 81 3.19 17.80 7.06
N THR A 82 3.52 18.87 6.36
CA THR A 82 4.71 19.67 6.63
C THR A 82 4.61 20.49 7.91
N ASP A 83 3.38 20.68 8.44
CA ASP A 83 3.12 21.35 9.72
C ASP A 83 3.25 20.42 10.94
N GLY A 84 3.60 19.14 10.73
CA GLY A 84 3.82 18.16 11.79
C GLY A 84 2.54 17.64 12.46
N GLN A 85 1.35 18.07 12.03
CA GLN A 85 0.10 17.53 12.55
C GLN A 85 -0.15 16.11 12.01
N PRO A 86 -0.75 15.21 12.81
CA PRO A 86 -1.05 13.87 12.34
C PRO A 86 -2.09 13.90 11.22
N VAL A 87 -1.83 13.12 10.16
CA VAL A 87 -2.84 12.80 9.14
C VAL A 87 -3.69 11.63 9.62
N TRP A 88 -3.08 10.70 10.36
CA TRP A 88 -3.72 9.51 10.89
C TRP A 88 -3.46 9.40 12.40
N SER A 89 -4.52 9.22 13.17
CA SER A 89 -4.46 9.25 14.64
C SER A 89 -4.13 7.90 15.27
N ASP A 90 -4.61 6.79 14.69
CA ASP A 90 -4.46 5.46 15.27
C ASP A 90 -3.79 4.46 14.31
N PRO A 91 -2.44 4.35 14.34
CA PRO A 91 -1.71 3.43 13.48
C PRO A 91 -2.07 1.95 13.65
N SER A 92 -2.72 1.56 14.74
CA SER A 92 -3.11 0.16 14.98
C SER A 92 -4.22 -0.31 14.04
N LEU A 93 -5.02 0.62 13.51
CA LEU A 93 -6.09 0.34 12.55
C LEU A 93 -5.59 0.02 11.13
N ILE A 94 -4.28 0.19 10.87
CA ILE A 94 -3.67 -0.12 9.57
C ILE A 94 -3.23 -1.58 9.57
N ALA A 95 -4.02 -2.43 8.89
CA ALA A 95 -3.80 -3.87 8.79
C ALA A 95 -2.38 -4.23 8.32
N ARG A 96 -1.87 -5.35 8.83
CA ARG A 96 -0.57 -5.93 8.46
C ARG A 96 -0.76 -6.97 7.36
N GLU A 97 0.14 -7.00 6.38
CA GLU A 97 0.12 -7.97 5.27
C GLU A 97 0.14 -9.44 5.73
N LYS A 98 0.69 -9.73 6.91
CA LYS A 98 0.76 -11.09 7.49
C LYS A 98 -0.02 -11.22 8.79
N SER A 99 -1.19 -10.59 8.89
CA SER A 99 -2.03 -10.72 10.08
C SER A 99 -2.66 -12.13 10.15
N SER A 100 -2.71 -12.72 11.34
CA SER A 100 -3.38 -13.99 11.60
C SER A 100 -4.82 -13.82 12.11
N VAL A 101 -5.43 -12.66 11.84
CA VAL A 101 -6.81 -12.39 12.28
C VAL A 101 -7.74 -13.30 11.48
N ALA A 102 -8.58 -14.05 12.19
CA ALA A 102 -9.62 -14.86 11.56
C ALA A 102 -10.69 -13.92 11.01
N VAL A 103 -10.60 -13.60 9.72
CA VAL A 103 -11.61 -12.87 8.96
C VAL A 103 -12.15 -13.82 7.91
N GLY A 104 -13.47 -14.03 7.91
CA GLY A 104 -14.16 -14.91 6.98
C GLY A 104 -15.49 -14.33 6.50
N PRO A 105 -16.33 -15.17 5.85
CA PRO A 105 -17.61 -14.75 5.29
C PRO A 105 -18.52 -14.04 6.30
N GLU A 106 -18.60 -14.51 7.54
CA GLU A 106 -19.43 -13.88 8.60
C GLU A 106 -19.02 -12.44 8.90
N GLN A 107 -17.71 -12.14 8.94
CA GLN A 107 -17.24 -10.77 9.17
C GLN A 107 -17.49 -9.89 7.93
N ALA A 108 -17.40 -10.45 6.73
CA ALA A 108 -17.70 -9.74 5.49
C ALA A 108 -19.19 -9.38 5.40
N GLU A 109 -20.07 -10.32 5.72
CA GLU A 109 -21.52 -10.10 5.80
C GLU A 109 -21.84 -9.02 6.83
N SER A 110 -21.31 -9.15 8.07
CA SER A 110 -21.53 -8.16 9.12
C SER A 110 -21.11 -6.75 8.72
N LEU A 111 -19.96 -6.61 8.05
CA LEU A 111 -19.47 -5.33 7.55
C LEU A 111 -20.37 -4.77 6.44
N LEU A 112 -20.75 -5.58 5.45
CA LEU A 112 -21.56 -5.14 4.32
C LEU A 112 -22.97 -4.74 4.74
N THR A 113 -23.58 -5.48 5.68
CA THR A 113 -24.89 -5.15 6.25
C THR A 113 -24.84 -3.81 6.99
N ALA A 114 -23.81 -3.56 7.80
CA ALA A 114 -23.63 -2.28 8.45
C ALA A 114 -23.47 -1.13 7.44
N ILE A 115 -22.69 -1.34 6.37
CA ILE A 115 -22.54 -0.35 5.30
C ILE A 115 -23.87 -0.09 4.59
N ALA A 116 -24.65 -1.14 4.28
CA ALA A 116 -25.94 -1.01 3.64
C ALA A 116 -26.90 -0.16 4.49
N GLY A 117 -26.99 -0.45 5.79
CA GLY A 117 -27.79 0.33 6.74
C GLY A 117 -27.40 1.81 6.79
N GLU A 118 -26.10 2.11 6.90
CA GLU A 118 -25.60 3.51 6.94
C GLU A 118 -25.83 4.27 5.63
N LEU A 119 -25.84 3.58 4.50
CA LEU A 119 -26.10 4.17 3.18
C LEU A 119 -27.58 4.20 2.80
N GLY A 120 -28.47 3.63 3.63
CA GLY A 120 -29.91 3.52 3.34
C GLY A 120 -30.23 2.54 2.20
N ILE A 121 -29.35 1.57 1.97
CA ILE A 121 -29.53 0.48 1.01
C ILE A 121 -30.20 -0.68 1.74
N ASP A 122 -31.17 -1.33 1.10
CA ASP A 122 -31.82 -2.52 1.65
C ASP A 122 -30.78 -3.63 1.92
N GLU A 123 -30.76 -4.16 3.14
CA GLU A 123 -29.86 -5.24 3.55
C GLU A 123 -30.03 -6.50 2.70
N ALA A 124 -31.21 -6.69 2.08
CA ALA A 124 -31.45 -7.78 1.11
C ALA A 124 -30.56 -7.67 -0.16
N MET A 125 -29.90 -6.54 -0.39
CA MET A 125 -28.90 -6.36 -1.45
C MET A 125 -27.52 -6.88 -1.07
N VAL A 126 -27.29 -7.25 0.19
CA VAL A 126 -26.09 -7.94 0.64
C VAL A 126 -26.23 -9.41 0.26
N SER A 127 -25.42 -9.85 -0.70
CA SER A 127 -25.42 -11.23 -1.18
C SER A 127 -24.01 -11.79 -1.19
N GLU A 128 -23.91 -13.08 -0.91
CA GLU A 128 -22.68 -13.83 -1.08
C GLU A 128 -22.25 -13.83 -2.55
N ALA A 129 -20.93 -13.82 -2.78
CA ALA A 129 -20.32 -13.98 -4.08
C ALA A 129 -19.49 -15.27 -4.08
N TYR A 130 -19.71 -16.10 -5.09
CA TYR A 130 -19.04 -17.39 -5.28
C TYR A 130 -18.29 -17.36 -6.61
N GLU A 131 -17.11 -18.01 -6.68
CA GLU A 131 -16.34 -18.23 -7.90
C GLU A 131 -16.72 -19.54 -8.61
#